data_AF-A0A2G2FWG7-F1
#
_entry.id   AF-A0A2G2FWG7-F1
#
_cell.length_a   1.000
_cell.length_b   1.000
_cell.length_c   1.000
_cell.angle_alpha   90.00
_cell.angle_beta   90.00
_cell.angle_gamma   90.00
#
_symmetry.space_group_name_H-M   'P 1'
#
loop_
_entity.id
_entity.type
_entity.pdbx_description
1 polymer ?
#
loop_
_entity_poly.entity_id
_entity_poly.type
_entity_poly.pdbx_seq_one_letter_code
_entity_poly.pdbx_strand_id
1 'polypeptide(L)'
;MSIYALQSPAGGFLDEEMKRFNKEFDEWCVQFETYEDAIMIAESLYRRKSVEVVEITPLSYPKYFFHTLKGTIYTTRQLEQKIICIVEPQMGARFRIAVCDLVTKRVRLTETRYRSILSVEGAFAHFTL
;
A
#
# COMPACT_ATOMS: atom_id res chain seq x y z
N MET A 1 6.77 -5.61 -11.76
CA MET A 1 5.45 -6.23 -11.50
C MET A 1 4.52 -5.08 -11.18
N SER A 2 3.63 -4.78 -12.11
CA SER A 2 2.53 -3.84 -11.88
C SER A 2 1.36 -4.65 -11.34
N ILE A 3 0.61 -4.05 -10.41
CA ILE A 3 -0.58 -4.65 -9.82
C ILE A 3 -1.69 -3.65 -10.11
N TYR A 4 -2.75 -4.09 -10.77
CA TYR A 4 -3.93 -3.28 -11.03
C TYR A 4 -5.09 -3.76 -10.18
N ALA A 5 -5.97 -2.84 -9.81
CA ALA A 5 -7.14 -3.12 -9.00
C ALA A 5 -8.34 -2.32 -9.51
N LEU A 6 -9.54 -2.74 -9.12
CA LEU A 6 -10.77 -2.01 -9.42
C LEU A 6 -11.19 -1.19 -8.21
N GLN A 7 -11.25 0.13 -8.39
CA GLN A 7 -11.62 1.09 -7.36
C GLN A 7 -13.01 1.68 -7.62
N SER A 8 -13.77 1.90 -6.56
CA SER A 8 -15.03 2.64 -6.63
C SER A 8 -14.75 4.16 -6.73
N PRO A 9 -15.63 4.94 -7.37
CA PRO A 9 -15.55 6.41 -7.39
C PRO A 9 -15.63 7.04 -6.00
N ALA A 10 -16.25 6.36 -5.04
CA ALA A 10 -16.34 6.82 -3.65
C ALA A 10 -15.09 6.45 -2.81
N GLY A 11 -14.08 5.84 -3.45
CA GLY A 11 -12.94 5.21 -2.80
C GLY A 11 -13.21 3.74 -2.44
N GLY A 12 -12.13 2.99 -2.18
CA GLY A 12 -12.17 1.57 -1.84
C GLY A 12 -12.19 0.61 -3.04
N PHE A 13 -11.84 -0.64 -2.79
CA PHE A 13 -11.50 -1.66 -3.80
C PHE A 13 -12.51 -2.80 -3.81
N LEU A 14 -12.78 -3.38 -4.97
CA LEU A 14 -13.69 -4.52 -5.09
C LEU A 14 -13.09 -5.80 -4.51
N ASP A 15 -13.92 -6.56 -3.81
CA ASP A 15 -13.61 -7.95 -3.42
C ASP A 15 -13.60 -8.90 -4.63
N GLU A 16 -13.07 -10.12 -4.45
CA GLU A 16 -13.05 -11.17 -5.48
C GLU A 16 -14.44 -11.49 -6.05
N GLU A 17 -15.49 -11.39 -5.24
CA GLU A 17 -16.88 -11.59 -5.67
C GLU A 17 -17.49 -10.39 -6.41
N MET A 18 -16.78 -9.26 -6.50
CA MET A 18 -17.22 -7.99 -7.11
C MET A 18 -18.49 -7.39 -6.50
N LYS A 19 -18.75 -7.70 -5.23
CA LYS A 19 -19.96 -7.30 -4.49
C LYS A 19 -19.67 -6.24 -3.45
N ARG A 20 -18.57 -6.34 -2.71
CA ARG A 20 -18.23 -5.46 -1.59
C ARG A 20 -17.06 -4.57 -1.93
N PHE A 21 -17.01 -3.41 -1.26
CA PHE A 21 -15.90 -2.49 -1.35
C PHE A 21 -15.11 -2.50 -0.03
N ASN A 22 -13.83 -2.81 -0.12
CA ASN A 22 -12.88 -2.71 0.99
C ASN A 22 -12.28 -1.31 0.99
N LYS A 23 -12.29 -0.64 2.15
CA LYS A 23 -11.79 0.74 2.26
C LYS A 23 -10.28 0.84 1.98
N GLU A 24 -9.55 -0.21 2.34
CA GLU A 24 -8.13 -0.36 2.08
C GLU A 24 -7.94 -1.50 1.06
N PHE A 25 -6.86 -1.42 0.28
CA PHE A 25 -6.47 -2.53 -0.57
C PHE A 25 -5.93 -3.64 0.32
N ASP A 26 -6.66 -4.74 0.42
CA ASP A 26 -6.36 -5.91 1.24
C ASP A 26 -6.17 -7.18 0.37
N GLU A 27 -5.94 -8.32 0.99
CA GLU A 27 -5.73 -9.59 0.29
C GLU A 27 -6.99 -10.13 -0.40
N TRP A 28 -8.18 -9.65 -0.03
CA TRP A 28 -9.46 -10.04 -0.64
C TRP A 28 -9.84 -9.15 -1.82
N CYS A 29 -9.07 -8.09 -2.08
CA CYS A 29 -9.27 -7.24 -3.24
C CYS A 29 -8.85 -7.96 -4.52
N VAL A 30 -9.66 -7.82 -5.57
CA VAL A 30 -9.32 -8.34 -6.90
C VAL A 30 -8.08 -7.64 -7.45
N GLN A 31 -7.14 -8.42 -8.00
CA GLN A 31 -5.87 -7.94 -8.53
C GLN A 31 -5.64 -8.45 -9.95
N PHE A 32 -4.99 -7.65 -10.77
CA PHE A 32 -4.65 -7.98 -12.15
C PHE A 32 -3.17 -7.69 -12.40
N GLU A 33 -2.53 -8.54 -13.20
CA GLU A 33 -1.14 -8.35 -13.61
C GLU A 33 -1.02 -7.36 -14.78
N THR A 34 -2.09 -7.19 -15.55
CA THR A 34 -2.16 -6.31 -16.72
C THR A 34 -3.32 -5.34 -16.63
N TYR A 35 -3.17 -4.18 -17.28
CA TYR A 35 -4.24 -3.20 -17.38
C TYR A 35 -5.38 -3.71 -18.26
N GLU A 36 -5.04 -4.46 -19.32
CA GLU A 36 -5.96 -5.06 -20.28
C GLU A 36 -6.94 -6.03 -19.61
N ASP A 37 -6.45 -6.89 -18.71
CA ASP A 37 -7.31 -7.81 -17.97
C ASP A 37 -8.25 -7.04 -17.01
N ALA A 38 -7.71 -6.02 -16.34
CA ALA A 38 -8.47 -5.20 -15.41
C ALA A 38 -9.59 -4.44 -16.12
N ILE A 39 -9.32 -3.83 -17.28
CA ILE A 39 -10.32 -3.06 -18.02
C ILE A 39 -11.38 -3.95 -18.64
N MET A 40 -11.03 -5.15 -19.12
CA MET A 40 -12.00 -6.12 -19.63
C MET A 40 -13.04 -6.48 -18.55
N ILE A 41 -12.59 -6.69 -17.31
CA ILE A 41 -13.50 -6.92 -16.19
C ILE A 41 -14.29 -5.65 -15.83
N ALA A 42 -13.63 -4.48 -15.77
CA ALA A 42 -14.29 -3.21 -15.46
C ALA A 42 -15.43 -2.90 -16.44
N GLU A 43 -15.23 -3.10 -17.74
CA GLU A 43 -16.24 -2.91 -18.79
C GLU A 43 -17.43 -3.87 -18.64
N SER A 44 -17.17 -5.12 -18.23
CA SER A 44 -18.24 -6.08 -17.94
C SER A 44 -19.13 -5.64 -16.77
N LEU A 45 -18.56 -4.90 -15.81
CA LEU A 45 -19.24 -4.34 -14.65
C LEU A 45 -19.91 -2.98 -14.93
N TYR A 46 -19.41 -2.22 -15.91
CA TYR A 46 -19.86 -0.86 -16.24
C TYR A 46 -21.36 -0.77 -16.58
N ARG A 47 -21.96 -1.87 -17.07
CA ARG A 47 -23.42 -1.95 -17.26
C ARG A 47 -24.23 -1.90 -15.94
N ARG A 48 -23.58 -1.98 -14.78
CA ARG A 48 -24.21 -2.08 -13.44
C ARG A 48 -23.52 -1.25 -12.34
N LYS A 49 -22.23 -0.90 -12.46
CA LYS A 49 -21.47 -0.12 -11.46
C LYS A 49 -20.41 0.76 -12.15
N SER A 50 -20.27 2.01 -11.70
CA SER A 50 -19.12 2.85 -12.05
C SER A 50 -17.91 2.38 -11.23
N VAL A 51 -16.85 1.94 -11.92
CA VAL A 51 -15.59 1.46 -11.34
C VAL A 51 -14.42 1.97 -12.19
N GLU A 52 -13.30 2.27 -11.55
CA GLU A 52 -12.07 2.74 -12.18
C GLU A 52 -10.97 1.69 -12.03
N VAL A 53 -10.13 1.55 -13.07
CA VAL A 53 -8.92 0.71 -13.00
C VAL A 53 -7.79 1.59 -12.47
N VAL A 54 -7.16 1.17 -11.37
CA VAL A 54 -6.05 1.88 -10.74
C VAL A 54 -4.82 0.99 -10.64
N GLU A 55 -3.63 1.57 -10.84
CA GLU A 55 -2.37 0.89 -10.55
C GLU A 55 -2.00 1.06 -9.08
N ILE A 56 -1.79 -0.07 -8.42
CA ILE A 56 -1.26 -0.17 -7.06
C ILE A 56 0.26 -0.04 -7.15
N THR A 57 0.84 0.89 -6.39
CA THR A 57 2.29 1.15 -6.40
C THR A 57 2.93 0.80 -5.06
N PRO A 58 4.26 0.54 -5.01
CA PRO A 58 4.98 0.39 -3.75
C PRO A 58 4.87 1.61 -2.83
N LEU A 59 4.61 2.79 -3.38
CA LEU A 59 4.41 4.01 -2.60
C LEU A 59 3.03 4.00 -1.92
N SER A 60 1.98 3.63 -2.64
CA SER A 60 0.61 3.61 -2.12
C SER A 60 0.35 2.40 -1.21
N TYR A 61 0.88 1.23 -1.56
CA TYR A 61 0.60 -0.05 -0.90
C TYR A 61 1.85 -0.92 -0.70
N PRO A 62 2.83 -0.48 0.10
CA PRO A 62 4.14 -1.12 0.21
C PRO A 62 4.08 -2.59 0.67
N LYS A 63 3.11 -2.99 1.49
CA LYS A 63 2.99 -4.38 2.00
C LYS A 63 2.94 -5.43 0.88
N TYR A 64 2.36 -5.09 -0.26
CA TYR A 64 2.22 -5.99 -1.41
C TYR A 64 3.52 -6.19 -2.19
N PHE A 65 4.43 -5.22 -2.08
CA PHE A 65 5.73 -5.27 -2.75
C PHE A 65 6.85 -5.73 -1.84
N PHE A 66 6.62 -5.75 -0.52
CA PHE A 66 7.59 -6.06 0.51
C PHE A 66 7.00 -7.05 1.53
N HIS A 67 7.05 -8.34 1.22
CA HIS A 67 6.45 -9.41 2.04
C HIS A 67 6.92 -9.47 3.50
N THR A 68 8.13 -8.95 3.81
CA THR A 68 8.63 -8.86 5.19
C THR A 68 8.16 -7.62 5.95
N LEU A 69 7.51 -6.66 5.28
CA LEU A 69 6.95 -5.46 5.90
C LEU A 69 5.64 -5.83 6.60
N LYS A 70 5.68 -5.83 7.93
CA LYS A 70 4.52 -6.15 8.80
C LYS A 70 4.12 -4.93 9.63
N GLY A 71 2.86 -4.89 10.06
CA GLY A 71 2.30 -3.83 10.89
C GLY A 71 1.44 -2.83 10.11
N THR A 72 0.95 -1.79 10.76
CA THR A 72 0.15 -0.72 10.14
C THR A 72 1.06 0.33 9.55
N ILE A 73 0.82 0.72 8.30
CA ILE A 73 1.60 1.75 7.60
C ILE A 73 0.80 3.05 7.62
N TYR A 74 1.40 4.12 8.14
CA TYR A 74 0.72 5.40 8.33
C TYR A 74 1.05 6.41 7.25
N THR A 75 2.29 6.40 6.79
CA THR A 75 2.74 7.28 5.72
C THR A 75 3.92 6.64 5.00
N THR A 76 4.08 7.03 3.74
CA THR A 76 5.12 6.54 2.85
C THR A 76 5.73 7.71 2.10
N ARG A 77 7.00 7.59 1.76
CA ARG A 77 7.73 8.53 0.90
C ARG A 77 8.77 7.75 0.12
N GLN A 78 8.93 8.09 -1.15
CA GLN A 78 10.05 7.57 -1.93
C GLN A 78 11.28 8.45 -1.75
N LEU A 79 12.42 7.83 -1.50
CA LEU A 79 13.73 8.48 -1.47
C LEU A 79 14.72 7.60 -2.23
N GLU A 80 15.26 8.12 -3.34
CA GLU A 80 16.07 7.34 -4.29
C GLU A 80 15.32 6.06 -4.76
N GLN A 81 15.96 4.89 -4.62
CA GLN A 81 15.40 3.58 -4.95
C GLN A 81 14.80 2.88 -3.72
N LYS A 82 14.30 3.64 -2.74
CA LYS A 82 13.76 3.10 -1.49
C LYS A 82 12.41 3.73 -1.15
N ILE A 83 11.53 2.93 -0.57
CA ILE A 83 10.28 3.40 0.05
C ILE A 83 10.52 3.46 1.56
N ILE A 84 10.36 4.66 2.11
CA ILE A 84 10.45 4.92 3.54
C ILE A 84 9.02 4.94 4.08
N CYS A 85 8.75 4.19 5.14
CA CYS A 85 7.42 4.11 5.75
C CYS A 85 7.48 4.42 7.24
N ILE A 86 6.45 5.09 7.77
CA ILE A 86 6.16 5.02 9.20
C ILE A 86 5.32 3.77 9.44
N VAL A 87 5.79 2.92 10.35
CA VAL A 87 5.15 1.64 10.68
C VAL A 87 4.90 1.53 12.17
N GLU A 88 3.70 1.05 12.53
CA GLU A 88 3.40 0.47 13.83
C GLU A 88 3.44 -1.05 13.69
N PRO A 89 4.47 -1.76 14.18
CA PRO A 89 4.66 -3.19 13.89
C PRO A 89 3.51 -4.10 14.36
N GLN A 90 2.84 -3.70 15.44
CA GLN A 90 1.66 -4.34 16.02
C GLN A 90 0.88 -3.28 16.78
N MET A 91 -0.43 -3.42 16.89
CA MET A 91 -1.29 -2.44 17.56
C MET A 91 -0.79 -2.13 18.98
N GLY A 92 -0.57 -0.85 19.28
CA GLY A 92 -0.06 -0.36 20.56
C GLY A 92 1.47 -0.42 20.72
N ALA A 93 2.21 -0.91 19.72
CA ALA A 93 3.67 -0.85 19.76
C ALA A 93 4.20 0.55 19.45
N ARG A 94 5.47 0.76 19.79
CA ARG A 94 6.18 1.98 19.41
C ARG A 94 6.37 2.02 17.89
N PHE A 95 6.09 3.18 17.30
CA PHE A 95 6.29 3.44 15.88
C PHE A 95 7.77 3.36 15.51
N ARG A 96 8.05 2.96 14.27
CA ARG A 96 9.40 2.87 13.69
C ARG A 96 9.38 3.38 12.26
N ILE A 97 10.57 3.66 11.73
CA ILE A 97 10.74 3.92 10.30
C ILE A 97 11.18 2.62 9.64
N ALA A 98 10.50 2.22 8.59
CA ALA A 98 10.89 1.12 7.71
C ALA A 98 11.55 1.69 6.45
N VAL A 99 12.64 1.05 6.02
CA VAL A 99 13.34 1.35 4.78
C VAL A 99 13.22 0.11 3.89
N CYS A 100 12.52 0.26 2.77
CA CYS A 100 12.21 -0.82 1.85
C CYS A 100 12.93 -0.60 0.52
N ASP A 101 13.83 -1.52 0.15
CA ASP A 101 14.66 -1.38 -1.06
C ASP A 101 13.92 -1.88 -2.31
N LEU A 102 13.67 -1.00 -3.29
CA LEU A 102 12.90 -1.34 -4.49
C LEU A 102 13.58 -2.39 -5.37
N VAL A 103 14.91 -2.51 -5.30
CA VAL A 103 15.70 -3.47 -6.08
C VAL A 103 15.80 -4.80 -5.36
N THR A 104 16.30 -4.80 -4.12
CA THR A 104 16.55 -6.06 -3.39
C THR A 104 15.32 -6.60 -2.67
N LYS A 105 14.22 -5.83 -2.63
CA LYS A 105 12.99 -6.13 -1.88
C LYS A 105 13.19 -6.34 -0.37
N ARG A 106 14.33 -5.89 0.17
CA ARG A 106 14.67 -6.03 1.59
C ARG A 106 14.03 -4.91 2.40
N VAL A 107 13.55 -5.25 3.59
CA VAL A 107 12.99 -4.30 4.55
C VAL A 107 13.89 -4.23 5.77
N ARG A 108 14.29 -3.02 6.16
CA ARG A 108 15.01 -2.76 7.41
C ARG A 108 14.20 -1.80 8.26
N LEU A 109 14.00 -2.15 9.53
CA LEU A 109 13.42 -1.24 10.52
C LEU A 109 14.55 -0.49 11.24
N THR A 110 14.39 0.81 11.44
CA THR A 110 15.31 1.61 12.26
C THR A 110 15.28 1.14 13.71
N GLU A 111 16.41 1.20 14.41
CA GLU A 111 16.50 0.78 15.82
C GLU A 111 15.70 1.69 16.74
N THR A 112 15.65 2.99 16.41
CA THR A 112 14.89 4.00 17.13
C THR A 112 13.40 3.67 17.15
N ARG A 113 12.80 3.79 18.34
CA ARG A 113 11.39 3.52 18.58
C ARG A 113 10.72 4.77 19.12
N TYR A 114 9.62 5.16 18.51
CA TYR A 114 8.90 6.39 18.79
C TYR A 114 7.60 6.10 19.53
N ARG A 115 7.29 6.88 20.56
CA ARG A 115 6.12 6.62 21.41
C ARG A 115 4.81 7.13 20.80
N SER A 116 4.89 8.17 19.95
CA SER A 116 3.72 8.80 19.33
C SER A 116 3.94 9.02 17.84
N ILE A 117 2.84 9.12 17.10
CA ILE A 117 2.86 9.40 15.66
C ILE A 117 3.59 10.72 15.34
N LEU A 118 3.32 11.79 16.10
CA LEU A 118 3.96 13.10 15.92
C LEU A 118 5.49 13.03 16.03
N SER A 119 6.00 12.23 16.97
CA SER A 119 7.45 12.09 17.17
C SER A 119 8.15 11.36 16.01
N VAL A 120 7.48 10.35 15.43
CA VAL A 120 8.03 9.63 14.27
C VAL A 120 7.85 10.43 12.98
N GLU A 121 6.79 11.23 12.84
CA GLU A 121 6.59 12.11 11.68
C GLU A 121 7.70 13.16 11.56
N GLY A 122 8.11 13.78 12.68
CA GLY A 122 9.25 14.69 12.69
C GLY A 122 10.54 14.00 12.22
N ALA A 123 10.83 12.80 12.74
CA ALA A 123 11.99 12.03 12.30
C ALA A 123 11.89 11.59 10.83
N PHE A 124 10.70 11.23 10.38
CA PHE A 124 10.41 10.82 9.01
C PHE A 124 10.61 11.96 8.01
N ALA A 125 10.15 13.18 8.33
CA ALA A 125 10.31 14.36 7.49
C ALA A 125 11.79 14.66 7.19
N HIS A 126 12.64 14.54 8.22
CA HIS A 126 14.09 14.78 8.14
C HIS A 126 14.91 13.51 7.85
N PHE A 127 14.27 12.38 7.56
CA PHE A 127 14.96 11.11 7.35
C PHE A 127 15.86 11.16 6.10
N THR A 128 17.10 10.73 6.27
CA THR A 128 18.14 10.59 5.24
C THR A 128 18.68 9.16 5.27
N LEU A 129 19.26 8.69 4.15
CA LEU A 129 19.71 7.32 3.96
C LEU A 129 21.12 7.04 4.48
#